data_AF-A0A251NT36-F1
#
_entry.id   AF-A0A251NT36-F1
#
_cell.length_a   1.000
_cell.length_b   1.000
_cell.length_c   1.000
_cell.angle_alpha   90.00
_cell.angle_beta   90.00
_cell.angle_gamma   90.00
#
_symmetry.space_group_name_H-M   'P 1'
#
loop_
_entity.id
_entity.type
_entity.pdbx_description
1 polymer ?
#
loop_
_entity_poly.entity_id
_entity_poly.type
_entity_poly.pdbx_seq_one_letter_code
_entity_poly.pdbx_strand_id
1 'polypeptide(L)'
;MSVQTIDLLKEGLPVHQESLHLTGDTKTGLVLVDVVNGFCTVGAGNLAPRQPDKQISEMVDESVRLARVFCDRKWPVFAFLDSHHPDIPEHPYPPHCIVGTEESELVPALKWLENEGNVTLRRKDCIDGFLGSVEEDGSNVFINWVQSNQIKAELMHHIGLYIAKGRGAKVVSEVSLDTKNP
;
A
#
# COMPACT_ATOMS: atom_id res chain seq x y z
N MET A 1 1.98 10.08 -26.51
CA MET A 1 0.89 9.20 -27.01
C MET A 1 -0.37 10.03 -27.14
N SER A 2 -1.20 9.80 -28.16
CA SER A 2 -2.48 10.51 -28.27
C SER A 2 -3.47 9.99 -27.23
N VAL A 3 -4.42 10.83 -26.81
CA VAL A 3 -5.47 10.46 -25.85
C VAL A 3 -6.22 9.20 -26.29
N GLN A 4 -6.50 9.09 -27.60
CA GLN A 4 -7.13 7.91 -28.21
C GLN A 4 -6.32 6.61 -28.02
N THR A 5 -5.00 6.66 -28.06
CA THR A 5 -4.17 5.46 -27.83
C THR A 5 -4.23 5.02 -26.36
N ILE A 6 -4.29 5.97 -25.42
CA ILE A 6 -4.40 5.67 -23.98
C ILE A 6 -5.75 5.03 -23.66
N ASP A 7 -6.84 5.55 -24.25
CA ASP A 7 -8.18 5.04 -23.99
C ASP A 7 -8.37 3.61 -24.56
N LEU A 8 -7.87 3.34 -25.76
CA LEU A 8 -7.86 1.99 -26.35
C LEU A 8 -7.05 0.99 -25.51
N LEU A 9 -5.91 1.42 -24.94
CA LEU A 9 -5.11 0.58 -24.06
C LEU A 9 -5.85 0.28 -22.74
N LYS A 10 -6.62 1.24 -22.21
CA LYS A 10 -7.43 1.05 -20.99
C LYS A 10 -8.58 0.06 -21.21
N GLU A 11 -9.24 0.07 -22.37
CA GLU A 11 -10.30 -0.89 -22.69
C GLU A 11 -9.81 -2.33 -22.77
N GLY A 12 -8.53 -2.54 -23.13
CA GLY A 12 -7.90 -3.86 -23.17
C GLY A 12 -7.48 -4.41 -21.81
N LEU A 13 -7.55 -3.62 -20.73
CA LEU A 13 -7.17 -4.09 -19.40
C LEU A 13 -8.33 -4.85 -18.74
N PRO A 14 -8.08 -6.02 -18.13
CA PRO A 14 -9.10 -6.79 -17.39
C PRO A 14 -9.50 -6.12 -16.06
N VAL A 15 -9.08 -4.87 -15.86
CA VAL A 15 -9.27 -4.09 -14.63
C VAL A 15 -9.75 -2.71 -15.02
N HIS A 16 -11.02 -2.42 -14.74
CA HIS A 16 -11.60 -1.10 -14.93
C HIS A 16 -11.26 -0.20 -13.73
N GLN A 17 -10.78 1.01 -14.02
CA GLN A 17 -10.56 2.05 -13.03
C GLN A 17 -11.85 2.87 -12.85
N GLU A 18 -12.26 3.09 -11.60
CA GLU A 18 -13.38 3.97 -11.25
C GLU A 18 -12.96 5.06 -10.26
N SER A 19 -13.81 6.07 -10.05
CA SER A 19 -13.64 7.01 -8.92
C SER A 19 -14.38 6.46 -7.70
N LEU A 20 -13.75 6.50 -6.53
CA LEU A 20 -14.34 6.09 -5.27
C LEU A 20 -14.62 7.31 -4.40
N HIS A 21 -15.85 7.40 -3.92
CA HIS A 21 -16.25 8.41 -2.96
C HIS A 21 -16.44 7.78 -1.58
N LEU A 22 -15.70 8.29 -0.58
CA LEU A 22 -15.70 7.77 0.79
C LEU A 22 -16.58 8.67 1.69
N THR A 23 -17.79 8.19 2.01
CA THR A 23 -18.77 8.92 2.82
C THR A 23 -18.66 8.69 4.33
N GLY A 24 -17.92 7.65 4.74
CA GLY A 24 -17.79 7.26 6.14
C GLY A 24 -18.94 6.42 6.70
N ASP A 25 -20.03 6.24 5.96
CA ASP A 25 -21.11 5.30 6.31
C ASP A 25 -20.67 3.84 6.18
N THR A 26 -19.67 3.60 5.32
CA THR A 26 -19.06 2.30 5.13
C THR A 26 -17.78 2.20 5.95
N LYS A 27 -17.63 1.09 6.68
CA LYS A 27 -16.37 0.75 7.37
C LYS A 27 -15.29 0.47 6.33
N THR A 28 -14.33 1.38 6.25
CA THR A 28 -13.27 1.37 5.25
C THR A 28 -11.92 1.37 5.95
N GLY A 29 -11.00 0.55 5.46
CA GLY A 29 -9.59 0.58 5.85
C GLY A 29 -8.69 1.00 4.70
N LEU A 30 -7.56 1.62 5.04
CA LEU A 30 -6.51 1.97 4.09
C LEU A 30 -5.40 0.93 4.17
N VAL A 31 -5.03 0.32 3.04
CA VAL A 31 -3.87 -0.56 2.96
C VAL A 31 -2.77 0.12 2.15
N LEU A 32 -1.66 0.44 2.81
CA LEU A 32 -0.42 0.90 2.18
C LEU A 32 0.45 -0.32 1.89
N VAL A 33 0.96 -0.42 0.66
CA VAL A 33 1.77 -1.56 0.23
C VAL A 33 3.15 -1.05 -0.11
N ASP A 34 4.14 -1.44 0.71
CA ASP A 34 5.56 -1.30 0.45
C ASP A 34 6.00 0.13 0.09
N VAL A 35 5.43 1.14 0.76
CA VAL A 35 5.89 2.54 0.66
C VAL A 35 7.12 2.76 1.54
N VAL A 36 8.16 1.99 1.25
CA VAL A 36 9.43 1.89 2.01
C VAL A 36 10.58 2.52 1.24
N ASN A 37 11.67 2.87 1.93
CA ASN A 37 12.83 3.53 1.33
C ASN A 37 13.45 2.71 0.20
N GLY A 38 13.57 1.39 0.37
CA GLY A 38 14.16 0.47 -0.60
C GLY A 38 13.48 0.47 -1.97
N PHE A 39 12.28 1.05 -2.08
CA PHE A 39 11.54 1.20 -3.34
C PHE A 39 11.29 2.66 -3.74
N CYS A 40 11.16 3.58 -2.79
CA CYS A 40 10.66 4.92 -3.07
C CYS A 40 11.73 6.02 -2.92
N THR A 41 12.79 5.79 -2.16
CA THR A 41 13.77 6.83 -1.81
C THR A 41 14.99 6.76 -2.72
N VAL A 42 15.34 7.88 -3.36
CA VAL A 42 16.42 7.91 -4.35
C VAL A 42 17.73 7.38 -3.77
N GLY A 43 18.27 6.33 -4.39
CA GLY A 43 19.54 5.72 -4.01
C GLY A 43 19.52 4.93 -2.68
N ALA A 44 18.35 4.72 -2.07
CA ALA A 44 18.29 4.03 -0.77
C ALA A 44 18.57 2.53 -0.85
N GLY A 45 18.38 1.88 -1.99
CA GLY A 45 18.59 0.44 -2.16
C GLY A 45 18.63 0.02 -3.63
N ASN A 46 18.85 -1.27 -3.88
CA ASN A 46 19.01 -1.82 -5.25
C ASN A 46 17.77 -1.65 -6.14
N LEU A 47 16.59 -1.60 -5.53
CA LEU A 47 15.29 -1.44 -6.21
C LEU A 47 14.70 -0.03 -6.07
N ALA A 48 15.44 0.88 -5.44
CA ALA A 48 15.02 2.26 -5.29
C ALA A 48 15.35 3.06 -6.57
N PRO A 49 14.66 4.18 -6.83
CA PRO A 49 14.96 5.00 -8.00
C PRO A 49 16.40 5.52 -7.93
N ARG A 50 17.11 5.52 -9.07
CA ARG A 50 18.49 6.04 -9.15
C ARG A 50 18.58 7.56 -9.20
N GLN A 51 17.48 8.20 -9.55
CA GLN A 51 17.32 9.65 -9.68
C GLN A 51 15.89 10.02 -9.32
N PRO A 52 15.56 11.30 -9.05
CA PRO A 52 14.19 11.71 -8.75
C PRO A 52 13.20 11.24 -9.82
N ASP A 53 12.12 10.61 -9.37
CA ASP A 53 11.04 10.11 -10.21
C ASP A 53 9.71 10.77 -9.81
N LYS A 54 9.07 11.43 -10.77
CA LYS A 54 7.84 12.17 -10.54
C LYS A 54 6.66 11.25 -10.20
N GLN A 55 6.60 10.06 -10.83
CA GLN A 55 5.52 9.11 -10.57
C GLN A 55 5.61 8.56 -9.14
N ILE A 56 6.83 8.24 -8.68
CA ILE A 56 7.04 7.75 -7.31
C ILE A 56 6.72 8.84 -6.29
N SER A 57 7.17 10.07 -6.51
CA SER A 57 6.86 11.18 -5.59
C SER A 57 5.36 11.49 -5.53
N GLU A 58 4.65 11.52 -6.67
CA GLU A 58 3.19 11.70 -6.69
C GLU A 58 2.45 10.54 -5.96
N MET A 59 2.92 9.30 -6.12
CA MET A 59 2.38 8.14 -5.40
C MET A 59 2.59 8.27 -3.88
N VAL A 60 3.78 8.70 -3.45
CA VAL A 60 4.08 8.92 -2.02
C VAL A 60 3.21 10.06 -1.47
N ASP A 61 3.08 11.18 -2.18
CA ASP A 61 2.26 12.31 -1.77
C ASP A 61 0.79 11.92 -1.62
N GLU A 62 0.25 11.13 -2.55
CA GLU A 62 -1.12 10.62 -2.47
C GLU A 62 -1.30 9.64 -1.29
N SER A 63 -0.31 8.78 -1.05
CA SER A 63 -0.30 7.88 0.10
C SER A 63 -0.33 8.66 1.42
N VAL A 64 0.45 9.74 1.53
CA VAL A 64 0.46 10.64 2.68
C VAL A 64 -0.88 11.34 2.84
N ARG A 65 -1.46 11.86 1.75
CA ARG A 65 -2.77 12.52 1.77
C ARG A 65 -3.85 11.61 2.32
N LEU A 66 -3.94 10.38 1.82
CA LEU A 66 -4.92 9.40 2.29
C LEU A 66 -4.65 8.98 3.73
N ALA A 67 -3.40 8.69 4.08
CA ALA A 67 -3.02 8.26 5.42
C ALA A 67 -3.37 9.32 6.49
N ARG A 68 -3.13 10.61 6.21
CA ARG A 68 -3.55 11.71 7.08
C ARG A 68 -5.05 11.71 7.32
N VAL A 69 -5.85 11.62 6.24
CA VAL A 69 -7.31 11.61 6.38
C VAL A 69 -7.80 10.42 7.21
N PHE A 70 -7.23 9.23 7.00
CA PHE A 70 -7.59 8.06 7.80
C PHE A 70 -7.21 8.23 9.27
N CYS A 71 -6.01 8.75 9.55
CA CYS A 71 -5.55 8.96 10.94
C CYS A 71 -6.33 10.08 11.65
N ASP A 72 -6.66 11.17 10.95
CA ASP A 72 -7.49 12.27 11.48
C ASP A 72 -8.91 11.78 11.82
N ARG A 73 -9.45 10.85 11.02
CA ARG A 73 -10.76 10.22 11.26
C ARG A 73 -10.69 9.03 12.21
N LYS A 74 -9.49 8.64 12.68
CA LYS A 74 -9.23 7.41 13.45
C LYS A 74 -9.79 6.16 12.76
N TRP A 75 -9.71 6.15 11.43
CA TRP A 75 -10.01 5.00 10.60
C TRP A 75 -8.80 4.08 10.51
N PRO A 76 -9.01 2.77 10.33
CA PRO A 76 -7.93 1.80 10.39
C PRO A 76 -7.01 1.93 9.18
N VAL A 77 -5.70 1.88 9.45
CA VAL A 77 -4.65 1.85 8.43
C VAL A 77 -3.81 0.60 8.65
N PHE A 78 -3.50 -0.12 7.58
CA PHE A 78 -2.59 -1.25 7.56
C PHE A 78 -1.46 -0.95 6.58
N ALA A 79 -0.21 -1.10 6.99
CA ALA A 79 0.92 -0.92 6.09
C ALA A 79 1.74 -2.20 6.01
N PHE A 80 1.86 -2.75 4.80
CA PHE A 80 2.86 -3.76 4.50
C PHE A 80 4.21 -3.11 4.26
N LEU A 81 5.24 -3.67 4.89
CA LEU A 81 6.62 -3.26 4.74
C LEU A 81 7.43 -4.47 4.28
N ASP A 82 7.88 -4.43 3.04
CA ASP A 82 8.82 -5.43 2.56
C ASP A 82 10.10 -5.43 3.40
N SER A 83 10.56 -6.62 3.78
CA SER A 83 11.52 -6.83 4.86
C SER A 83 12.15 -8.22 4.73
N HIS A 84 13.33 -8.28 4.12
CA HIS A 84 14.00 -9.55 3.80
C HIS A 84 15.17 -9.87 4.72
N HIS A 85 15.36 -11.15 5.00
CA HIS A 85 16.56 -11.62 5.67
C HIS A 85 17.74 -11.63 4.68
N PRO A 86 18.94 -11.14 5.05
CA PRO A 86 20.08 -11.06 4.13
C PRO A 86 20.52 -12.42 3.56
N ASP A 87 20.31 -13.49 4.32
CA ASP A 87 20.68 -14.86 3.94
C ASP A 87 19.58 -15.64 3.20
N ILE A 88 18.40 -15.03 2.98
CA ILE A 88 17.26 -15.68 2.31
C ILE A 88 16.94 -14.88 1.03
N PRO A 89 17.52 -15.24 -0.13
CA PRO A 89 17.32 -14.48 -1.35
C PRO A 89 15.93 -14.71 -1.98
N GLU A 90 15.27 -13.64 -2.39
CA GLU A 90 14.02 -13.68 -3.16
C GLU A 90 14.32 -13.55 -4.67
N HIS A 91 14.68 -14.64 -5.33
CA HIS A 91 14.93 -14.62 -6.78
C HIS A 91 13.64 -14.35 -7.58
N PRO A 92 13.69 -13.54 -8.67
CA PRO A 92 14.88 -13.01 -9.35
C PRO A 92 15.37 -11.64 -8.84
N TYR A 93 14.84 -11.12 -7.75
CA TYR A 93 15.16 -9.79 -7.26
C TYR A 93 16.56 -9.75 -6.63
N PRO A 94 17.29 -8.62 -6.72
CA PRO A 94 18.53 -8.42 -5.97
C PRO A 94 18.21 -8.31 -4.46
N PRO A 95 19.20 -8.39 -3.57
CA PRO A 95 19.00 -8.05 -2.16
C PRO A 95 18.37 -6.66 -2.04
N HIS A 96 17.28 -6.55 -1.28
CA HIS A 96 16.50 -5.32 -1.13
C HIS A 96 15.75 -5.34 0.19
N CYS A 97 15.41 -4.15 0.71
CA CYS A 97 14.55 -4.01 1.88
C CYS A 97 15.01 -4.87 3.06
N ILE A 98 16.33 -4.91 3.31
CA ILE A 98 16.93 -5.82 4.29
C ILE A 98 16.50 -5.43 5.72
N VAL A 99 16.08 -6.42 6.50
CA VAL A 99 15.67 -6.23 7.89
C VAL A 99 16.79 -5.55 8.68
N GLY A 100 16.43 -4.49 9.42
CA GLY A 100 17.35 -3.71 10.25
C GLY A 100 18.11 -2.62 9.51
N THR A 101 17.91 -2.47 8.19
CA THR A 101 18.40 -1.30 7.44
C THR A 101 17.28 -0.31 7.17
N GLU A 102 17.65 0.93 6.84
CA GLU A 102 16.70 1.98 6.45
C GLU A 102 15.88 1.60 5.20
N GLU A 103 16.39 0.68 4.35
CA GLU A 103 15.67 0.21 3.16
C GLU A 103 14.29 -0.37 3.52
N SER A 104 14.21 -1.10 4.64
CA SER A 104 13.00 -1.76 5.11
C SER A 104 12.06 -0.83 5.88
N GLU A 105 12.44 0.43 6.10
CA GLU A 105 11.61 1.41 6.82
C GLU A 105 10.69 2.17 5.87
N LEU A 106 9.57 2.68 6.40
CA LEU A 106 8.71 3.62 5.69
C LEU A 106 9.53 4.81 5.19
N VAL A 107 9.12 5.37 4.05
CA VAL A 107 9.66 6.64 3.58
C VAL A 107 9.51 7.73 4.66
N PRO A 108 10.43 8.73 4.72
CA PRO A 108 10.38 9.76 5.75
C PRO A 108 9.02 10.47 5.86
N ALA A 109 8.32 10.65 4.74
CA ALA A 109 7.02 11.30 4.67
C ALA A 109 5.88 10.51 5.38
N LEU A 110 6.06 9.21 5.61
CA LEU A 110 5.09 8.31 6.26
C LEU A 110 5.58 7.77 7.61
N LYS A 111 6.83 8.04 8.01
CA LYS A 111 7.41 7.52 9.26
C LYS A 111 6.63 7.89 10.52
N TRP A 112 5.87 8.99 10.50
CA TRP A 112 4.99 9.38 11.60
C TRP A 112 3.88 8.35 11.90
N LEU A 113 3.50 7.51 10.93
CA LEU A 113 2.51 6.44 11.11
C LEU A 113 2.91 5.40 12.16
N GLU A 114 4.21 5.24 12.44
CA GLU A 114 4.72 4.35 13.48
C GLU A 114 4.20 4.70 14.89
N ASN A 115 3.73 5.93 15.07
CA ASN A 115 3.26 6.45 16.36
C ASN A 115 1.73 6.60 16.44
N GLU A 116 0.99 6.18 15.41
CA GLU A 116 -0.48 6.32 15.37
C GLU A 116 -1.18 5.04 15.86
N GLY A 117 -2.05 5.17 16.85
CA GLY A 117 -2.74 4.03 17.47
C GLY A 117 -3.76 3.30 16.58
N ASN A 118 -4.15 3.89 15.45
CA ASN A 118 -5.04 3.28 14.45
C ASN A 118 -4.28 2.66 13.26
N VAL A 119 -2.94 2.60 13.33
CA VAL A 119 -2.09 2.01 12.30
C VAL A 119 -1.57 0.65 12.76
N THR A 120 -1.60 -0.33 11.87
CA THR A 120 -0.92 -1.62 12.02
C THR A 120 0.17 -1.74 10.97
N LEU A 121 1.41 -1.97 11.40
CA LEU A 121 2.54 -2.21 10.51
C LEU A 121 2.83 -3.71 10.45
N ARG A 122 2.91 -4.27 9.24
CA ARG A 122 3.27 -5.67 9.02
C ARG A 122 4.50 -5.76 8.14
N ARG A 123 5.60 -6.20 8.74
CA ARG A 123 6.79 -6.61 8.00
C ARG A 123 6.52 -7.96 7.32
N LYS A 124 6.92 -8.09 6.06
CA LYS A 124 6.77 -9.31 5.25
C LYS A 124 8.05 -9.57 4.46
N ASP A 125 8.35 -10.84 4.21
CA ASP A 125 9.53 -11.33 3.47
C ASP A 125 9.14 -11.92 2.11
N CYS A 126 7.97 -11.56 1.60
CA CYS A 126 7.47 -12.02 0.31
C CYS A 126 6.57 -10.98 -0.35
N ILE A 127 6.35 -11.14 -1.65
CA ILE A 127 5.53 -10.22 -2.45
C ILE A 127 4.05 -10.20 -1.99
N ASP A 128 3.45 -11.35 -1.67
CA ASP A 128 2.04 -11.42 -1.26
C ASP A 128 1.89 -11.09 0.24
N GLY A 129 1.47 -9.85 0.53
CA GLY A 129 1.24 -9.41 1.92
C GLY A 129 0.22 -10.25 2.70
N PHE A 130 -0.70 -10.92 2.04
CA PHE A 130 -1.61 -11.86 2.71
C PHE A 130 -0.86 -13.09 3.21
N LEU A 131 0.03 -13.67 2.38
CA LEU A 131 0.87 -14.80 2.78
C LEU A 131 1.89 -14.37 3.85
N GLY A 132 2.50 -13.20 3.67
CA GLY A 132 3.41 -12.61 4.66
C GLY A 132 2.75 -12.22 5.99
N SER A 133 1.42 -12.31 6.08
CA SER A 133 0.65 -12.09 7.31
C SER A 133 0.32 -13.36 8.07
N VAL A 134 0.69 -14.54 7.56
CA VAL A 134 0.48 -15.82 8.27
C VAL A 134 1.47 -15.92 9.44
N GLU A 135 0.95 -16.30 10.59
CA GLU A 135 1.72 -16.56 11.81
C GLU A 135 2.04 -18.06 11.95
N GLU A 136 2.98 -18.42 12.83
CA GLU A 136 3.36 -19.80 13.09
C GLU A 136 2.19 -20.68 13.57
N ASP A 137 1.21 -20.07 14.25
CA ASP A 137 -0.01 -20.75 14.73
C ASP A 137 -1.08 -20.93 13.64
N GLY A 138 -0.80 -20.48 12.41
CA GLY A 138 -1.71 -20.52 11.26
C GLY A 138 -2.75 -19.40 11.22
N SER A 139 -2.75 -18.48 12.20
CA SER A 139 -3.56 -17.26 12.13
C SER A 139 -3.02 -16.29 11.09
N ASN A 140 -3.81 -15.26 10.74
CA ASN A 140 -3.41 -14.27 9.76
C ASN A 140 -3.71 -12.86 10.27
N VAL A 141 -2.65 -12.05 10.43
CA VAL A 141 -2.73 -10.70 11.00
C VAL A 141 -3.64 -9.79 10.17
N PHE A 142 -3.57 -9.88 8.84
CA PHE A 142 -4.42 -9.08 7.96
C PHE A 142 -5.89 -9.47 8.08
N ILE A 143 -6.22 -10.77 8.11
CA ILE A 143 -7.60 -11.24 8.36
C ILE A 143 -8.11 -10.73 9.71
N ASN A 144 -7.31 -10.89 10.76
CA ASN A 144 -7.68 -10.45 12.11
C ASN A 144 -7.93 -8.95 12.15
N TRP A 145 -7.13 -8.16 11.45
CA TRP A 145 -7.30 -6.71 11.32
C TRP A 145 -8.58 -6.34 10.57
N VAL A 146 -8.87 -6.99 9.43
CA VAL A 146 -10.13 -6.79 8.67
C VAL A 146 -11.34 -7.09 9.53
N GLN A 147 -11.34 -8.22 10.23
CA GLN A 147 -12.44 -8.66 11.09
C GLN A 147 -12.64 -7.73 12.29
N SER A 148 -11.55 -7.37 12.99
CA SER A 148 -11.61 -6.51 14.19
C SER A 148 -12.12 -5.11 13.87
N ASN A 149 -11.82 -4.61 12.67
CA ASN A 149 -12.27 -3.30 12.21
C ASN A 149 -13.59 -3.33 11.43
N GLN A 150 -14.19 -4.52 11.25
CA GLN A 150 -15.43 -4.73 10.51
C GLN A 150 -15.41 -4.12 9.10
N ILE A 151 -14.26 -4.19 8.44
CA ILE A 151 -14.03 -3.53 7.15
C ILE A 151 -14.88 -4.18 6.07
N LYS A 152 -15.64 -3.36 5.35
CA LYS A 152 -16.52 -3.78 4.24
C LYS A 152 -16.01 -3.32 2.88
N ALA A 153 -15.13 -2.32 2.86
CA ALA A 153 -14.50 -1.79 1.67
C ALA A 153 -12.99 -1.63 1.90
N GLU A 154 -12.20 -2.19 1.00
CA GLU A 154 -10.74 -2.18 1.05
C GLU A 154 -10.18 -1.41 -0.15
N LEU A 155 -9.14 -0.60 0.09
CA LEU A 155 -8.37 0.10 -0.93
C LEU A 155 -6.90 -0.31 -0.81
N MET A 156 -6.27 -0.71 -1.93
CA MET A 156 -4.92 -1.29 -1.95
C MET A 156 -4.08 -0.75 -3.13
N HIS A 157 -2.77 -0.58 -2.94
CA HIS A 157 -1.81 -0.13 -3.97
C HIS A 157 -0.97 -1.30 -4.55
N HIS A 158 -0.31 -1.08 -5.71
CA HIS A 158 0.00 -2.04 -6.79
C HIS A 158 1.02 -3.20 -6.54
N ILE A 159 1.07 -4.13 -7.52
CA ILE A 159 1.47 -5.57 -7.55
C ILE A 159 0.46 -6.50 -6.86
N GLY A 160 -0.11 -6.07 -5.75
CA GLY A 160 -1.29 -6.69 -5.17
C GLY A 160 -2.58 -6.54 -5.98
N LEU A 161 -2.58 -5.89 -7.16
CA LEU A 161 -3.81 -5.47 -7.84
C LEU A 161 -4.71 -6.64 -8.26
N TYR A 162 -4.16 -7.67 -8.92
CA TYR A 162 -4.94 -8.85 -9.33
C TYR A 162 -5.34 -9.70 -8.13
N ILE A 163 -4.42 -9.82 -7.16
CA ILE A 163 -4.61 -10.56 -5.90
C ILE A 163 -5.74 -9.93 -5.07
N ALA A 164 -5.75 -8.60 -4.98
CA ALA A 164 -6.79 -7.79 -4.35
C ALA A 164 -8.10 -7.85 -5.14
N LYS A 165 -8.04 -7.72 -6.47
CA LYS A 165 -9.23 -7.79 -7.33
C LYS A 165 -9.91 -9.16 -7.21
N GLY A 166 -9.13 -10.24 -7.21
CA GLY A 166 -9.63 -11.60 -6.98
C GLY A 166 -10.23 -11.81 -5.58
N ARG A 167 -9.88 -10.94 -4.62
CA ARG A 167 -10.44 -10.89 -3.26
C ARG A 167 -11.56 -9.85 -3.10
N GLY A 168 -12.03 -9.25 -4.20
CA GLY A 168 -13.17 -8.34 -4.21
C GLY A 168 -12.84 -6.85 -4.11
N ALA A 169 -11.56 -6.46 -4.12
CA ALA A 169 -11.17 -5.06 -4.09
C ALA A 169 -11.62 -4.31 -5.37
N LYS A 170 -11.93 -3.03 -5.20
CA LYS A 170 -12.18 -2.10 -6.31
C LYS A 170 -10.86 -1.45 -6.71
N VAL A 171 -10.65 -1.33 -8.02
CA VAL A 171 -9.48 -0.64 -8.57
C VAL A 171 -9.93 0.73 -8.99
N VAL A 172 -9.30 1.75 -8.43
CA VAL A 172 -9.77 3.14 -8.53
C VAL A 172 -8.64 4.03 -9.03
N SER A 173 -8.98 4.99 -9.88
CA SER A 173 -8.03 6.02 -10.34
C SER A 173 -8.05 7.26 -9.46
N GLU A 174 -9.11 7.45 -8.67
CA GLU A 174 -9.31 8.62 -7.84
C GLU A 174 -10.09 8.26 -6.57
N VAL A 175 -9.69 8.86 -5.45
CA VAL A 175 -10.41 8.75 -4.17
C VAL A 175 -10.78 10.14 -3.69
N SER A 176 -12.09 10.40 -3.65
CA SER A 176 -12.67 11.60 -3.05
C SER A 176 -13.28 11.25 -1.69
N LEU A 177 -13.31 12.22 -0.79
CA LEU A 177 -13.82 12.06 0.58
C LEU A 177 -14.88 13.13 0.82
N ASP A 178 -15.88 12.82 1.64
CA ASP A 178 -16.78 13.84 2.15
C ASP A 178 -15.98 14.94 2.85
N THR A 179 -16.20 16.18 2.44
CA THR A 179 -15.69 17.33 3.19
C THR A 179 -16.51 17.41 4.48
N LYS A 180 -15.87 17.24 5.64
CA LYS A 180 -16.49 17.72 6.87
C LYS A 180 -16.58 19.23 6.70
N ASN A 181 -17.79 19.78 6.61
CA ASN A 181 -17.97 21.20 6.93
C ASN A 181 -17.38 21.40 8.34
N PRO A 182 -16.50 22.40 8.53
CA PRO A 182 -15.95 22.71 9.84
C PRO A 182 -17.04 23.03 10.88
#